data_AF-A0A061B4Z0-F1
#
_entry.id   AF-A0A061B4Z0-F1
#
_cell.length_a   1.000
_cell.length_b   1.000
_cell.length_c   1.000
_cell.angle_alpha   90.00
_cell.angle_beta   90.00
_cell.angle_gamma   90.00
#
_symmetry.space_group_name_H-M   'P 1'
#
loop_
_entity.id
_entity.type
_entity.pdbx_description
1 polymer ?
#
loop_
_entity_poly.entity_id
_entity_poly.type
_entity_poly.pdbx_seq_one_letter_code
_entity_poly.pdbx_strand_id
1 'polypeptide(L)'
;MLAEILIALPWLVKTTLIERDTASCPHGSSSPSASSSSPKSTLPSCSCTRPRLLDHNTLSIVECELVSPDQLLSIEGATHLVALPSPAHVRARGTIIGGCDSDLVWAVDYRGNAMVVKGGPGITRSEADMAAYVDSRTAVPVPQVYGAVQESDSTFLYFERIVGEPLDQAWPRIARAGYASVCEQLRELLDELHSLEAPPGTIAGSLDGSNTFAFTFRQRNKEPRAFGNLTSTAEIVNHARQRYLAMPGNTVDRWAALESRVDRSAPLVAVHGDLHPGNILVSVHDARVVRIVGLVDWENGGFYPEWVERFAIVNRVVNSSSRHLYPLLRTVFGLSEPFPATKADYEWVRVLCKAVRM
;
A
#
# COMPACT_ATOMS: atom_id res chain seq x y z
N MET A 1 24.71 -6.07 8.17
CA MET A 1 24.01 -5.08 9.02
C MET A 1 23.07 -4.16 8.24
N LEU A 2 23.43 -3.63 7.06
CA LEU A 2 22.49 -2.89 6.18
C LEU A 2 21.50 -3.81 5.41
N ALA A 3 21.89 -5.04 5.10
CA ALA A 3 21.04 -6.01 4.39
C ALA A 3 19.86 -6.55 5.22
N GLU A 4 19.97 -6.57 6.56
CA GLU A 4 18.90 -7.05 7.46
C GLU A 4 17.86 -5.95 7.76
N ILE A 5 18.21 -4.67 7.59
CA ILE A 5 17.28 -3.54 7.72
C ILE A 5 16.38 -3.43 6.48
N LEU A 6 16.85 -3.87 5.31
CA LEU A 6 16.09 -3.84 4.05
C LEU A 6 15.02 -4.94 3.96
N ILE A 7 15.14 -6.02 4.73
CA ILE A 7 14.14 -7.10 4.79
C ILE A 7 12.96 -6.72 5.70
N ALA A 8 13.13 -5.74 6.60
CA ALA A 8 12.13 -5.36 7.60
C ALA A 8 11.20 -4.21 7.17
N LEU A 9 11.49 -3.50 6.06
CA LEU A 9 10.77 -2.29 5.66
C LEU A 9 10.65 -2.17 4.12
N PRO A 10 9.71 -2.91 3.48
CA PRO A 10 9.49 -2.87 2.03
C PRO A 10 9.15 -1.49 1.45
N TRP A 11 8.78 -0.51 2.28
CA TRP A 11 8.44 0.85 1.85
C TRP A 11 9.64 1.76 1.59
N LEU A 12 10.86 1.40 2.06
CA LEU A 12 12.06 2.22 1.83
C LEU A 12 12.51 2.23 0.36
N VAL A 13 12.02 1.28 -0.45
CA VAL A 13 12.28 1.20 -1.90
C VAL A 13 11.39 2.16 -2.70
N LYS A 14 10.27 2.66 -2.12
CA LYS A 14 9.35 3.61 -2.79
C LYS A 14 9.86 5.06 -2.87
N THR A 15 11.07 5.39 -2.39
CA THR A 15 11.57 6.79 -2.31
C THR A 15 12.62 7.21 -3.35
N THR A 16 12.94 6.38 -4.34
CA THR A 16 13.82 6.81 -5.43
C THR A 16 13.30 6.29 -6.76
N LEU A 17 12.69 7.18 -7.53
CA LEU A 17 12.79 7.34 -9.01
C LEU A 17 11.52 8.02 -9.53
N ILE A 18 11.55 9.36 -9.58
CA ILE A 18 10.91 10.12 -10.66
C ILE A 18 12.03 11.01 -11.20
N GLU A 19 12.49 10.70 -12.42
CA GLU A 19 13.52 11.47 -13.11
C GLU A 19 13.01 12.84 -13.51
N ARG A 20 13.95 13.78 -13.50
CA ARG A 20 13.80 15.17 -13.92
C ARG A 20 13.75 15.22 -15.44
N ASP A 21 12.63 15.66 -15.99
CA ASP A 21 12.60 16.25 -17.32
C ASP A 21 13.25 17.64 -17.27
N THR A 22 14.52 17.72 -17.67
CA THR A 22 15.07 18.96 -18.24
C THR A 22 15.90 18.61 -19.46
N ALA A 23 15.34 18.95 -20.61
CA ALA A 23 15.98 18.89 -21.92
C ALA A 23 17.21 19.83 -22.01
N SER A 24 18.29 19.33 -22.64
CA SER A 24 19.12 20.11 -23.59
C SER A 24 20.23 19.25 -24.20
N CYS A 25 20.14 18.97 -25.50
CA CYS A 25 21.28 18.74 -26.40
C CYS A 25 21.93 20.10 -26.74
N PRO A 26 23.25 20.19 -27.04
CA PRO A 26 23.72 19.88 -28.40
C PRO A 26 25.14 19.26 -28.54
N HIS A 27 25.26 18.49 -29.63
CA HIS A 27 26.39 18.25 -30.56
C HIS A 27 27.87 18.37 -30.14
N GLY A 28 28.68 17.38 -30.57
CA GLY A 28 30.11 17.60 -30.85
C GLY A 28 30.96 16.32 -30.96
N SER A 29 31.27 15.92 -32.19
CA SER A 29 32.14 14.81 -32.62
C SER A 29 33.61 14.87 -32.15
N SER A 30 34.24 13.70 -31.92
CA SER A 30 35.50 13.23 -32.58
C SER A 30 36.27 12.18 -31.76
N SER A 31 36.74 11.12 -32.44
CA SER A 31 37.82 10.20 -32.01
C SER A 31 39.19 10.72 -32.53
N PRO A 32 40.37 10.23 -32.07
CA PRO A 32 40.92 8.93 -32.54
C PRO A 32 41.91 8.16 -31.59
N SER A 33 42.12 6.85 -31.89
CA SER A 33 43.33 5.95 -31.82
C SER A 33 44.43 6.11 -30.74
N ALA A 34 45.20 5.12 -30.22
CA ALA A 34 45.39 3.67 -30.42
C ALA A 34 46.44 3.07 -29.41
N SER A 35 46.53 1.71 -29.35
CA SER A 35 47.67 0.82 -28.92
C SER A 35 47.98 0.71 -27.40
N SER A 36 48.38 -0.41 -26.78
CA SER A 36 49.09 -1.64 -27.22
C SER A 36 49.02 -2.82 -26.20
N SER A 37 49.33 -4.03 -26.71
CA SER A 37 50.05 -5.19 -26.10
C SER A 37 49.41 -6.19 -25.10
N SER A 38 49.48 -7.47 -25.53
CA SER A 38 49.13 -8.81 -25.01
C SER A 38 50.08 -9.34 -23.87
N PRO A 39 50.03 -10.62 -23.33
CA PRO A 39 49.48 -11.87 -23.88
C PRO A 39 48.79 -12.92 -22.94
N LYS A 40 47.91 -13.73 -23.58
CA LYS A 40 47.66 -15.21 -23.53
C LYS A 40 47.69 -16.02 -22.21
N SER A 41 46.57 -16.72 -21.96
CA SER A 41 46.55 -18.12 -21.48
C SER A 41 45.37 -18.91 -22.09
N THR A 42 45.57 -20.21 -22.25
CA THR A 42 44.91 -21.17 -23.16
C THR A 42 43.67 -21.91 -22.62
N LEU A 43 42.60 -21.96 -23.44
CA LEU A 43 41.69 -23.08 -23.84
C LEU A 43 41.05 -24.02 -22.77
N PRO A 44 39.77 -24.46 -22.96
CA PRO A 44 39.41 -25.44 -24.00
C PRO A 44 38.12 -25.16 -24.82
N SER A 45 38.07 -25.88 -25.94
CA SER A 45 37.10 -25.87 -27.04
C SER A 45 35.68 -26.29 -26.67
N CYS A 46 34.68 -25.58 -27.22
CA CYS A 46 33.37 -26.18 -27.50
C CYS A 46 32.73 -25.53 -28.75
N SER A 47 32.26 -26.41 -29.63
CA SER A 47 31.57 -26.24 -30.92
C SER A 47 30.96 -24.87 -31.27
N CYS A 48 31.42 -24.32 -32.39
CA CYS A 48 30.79 -23.21 -33.10
C CYS A 48 29.49 -23.67 -33.78
N THR A 49 28.34 -23.26 -33.26
CA THR A 49 27.09 -23.17 -34.04
C THR A 49 26.79 -21.68 -34.20
N ARG A 50 26.80 -21.19 -35.45
CA ARG A 50 26.51 -19.79 -35.80
C ARG A 50 25.21 -19.34 -35.11
N PRO A 51 25.13 -18.12 -34.55
CA PRO A 51 23.84 -17.51 -34.30
C PRO A 51 23.18 -17.33 -35.66
N ARG A 52 22.02 -17.96 -35.88
CA ARG A 52 21.12 -17.51 -36.94
C ARG A 52 20.83 -16.04 -36.63
N LEU A 53 21.11 -15.16 -37.58
CA LEU A 53 20.46 -13.85 -37.60
C LEU A 53 18.96 -14.12 -37.45
N LEU A 54 18.38 -13.68 -36.34
CA LEU A 54 16.93 -13.55 -36.26
C LEU A 54 16.57 -12.49 -37.27
N ASP A 55 15.83 -12.90 -38.30
CA ASP A 55 15.26 -12.00 -39.29
C ASP A 55 14.55 -10.84 -38.56
N HIS A 56 14.89 -9.62 -38.96
CA HIS A 56 14.33 -8.37 -38.45
C HIS A 56 12.88 -8.13 -38.90
N ASN A 57 12.03 -9.17 -38.90
CA ASN A 57 10.67 -9.03 -39.42
C ASN A 57 9.60 -9.92 -38.77
N THR A 58 9.70 -10.17 -37.48
CA THR A 58 8.57 -10.64 -36.67
C THR A 58 8.59 -9.96 -35.29
N LEU A 59 8.43 -8.64 -35.30
CA LEU A 59 7.63 -8.01 -34.26
C LEU A 59 6.20 -8.54 -34.48
N SER A 60 5.91 -9.74 -33.97
CA SER A 60 4.52 -10.09 -33.73
C SER A 60 3.98 -8.96 -32.87
N ILE A 61 3.06 -8.20 -33.47
CA ILE A 61 2.11 -7.42 -32.70
C ILE A 61 1.52 -8.46 -31.77
N VAL A 62 1.97 -8.48 -30.51
CA VAL A 62 1.25 -9.18 -29.46
C VAL A 62 -0.13 -8.56 -29.57
N GLU A 63 -1.07 -9.30 -30.17
CA GLU A 63 -2.45 -8.87 -30.24
C GLU A 63 -2.78 -8.40 -28.82
N CYS A 64 -3.34 -7.20 -28.73
CA CYS A 64 -3.78 -6.63 -27.47
C CYS A 64 -4.87 -7.55 -26.91
N GLU A 65 -4.46 -8.64 -26.27
CA GLU A 65 -5.33 -9.58 -25.59
C GLU A 65 -5.97 -8.78 -24.47
N LEU A 66 -7.22 -8.43 -24.72
CA LEU A 66 -8.09 -7.86 -23.72
C LEU A 66 -8.41 -8.94 -22.71
N VAL A 67 -8.54 -8.54 -21.46
CA VAL A 67 -9.22 -9.39 -20.48
C VAL A 67 -10.64 -9.61 -20.96
N SER A 68 -11.02 -10.87 -21.14
CA SER A 68 -12.38 -11.23 -21.51
C SER A 68 -13.31 -11.05 -20.30
N PRO A 69 -14.58 -10.61 -20.46
CA PRO A 69 -15.48 -10.37 -19.33
C PRO A 69 -15.67 -11.57 -18.39
N ASP A 70 -15.58 -12.80 -18.90
CA ASP A 70 -15.67 -14.04 -18.12
C ASP A 70 -14.45 -14.30 -17.22
N GLN A 71 -13.33 -13.60 -17.45
CA GLN A 71 -12.13 -13.67 -16.62
C GLN A 71 -12.14 -12.65 -15.47
N LEU A 72 -13.09 -11.71 -15.48
CA LEU A 72 -13.21 -10.68 -14.44
C LEU A 72 -13.77 -11.30 -13.17
N LEU A 73 -13.08 -11.07 -12.06
CA LEU A 73 -13.60 -11.36 -10.73
C LEU A 73 -14.69 -10.34 -10.39
N SER A 74 -15.81 -10.83 -9.87
CA SER A 74 -16.89 -9.96 -9.38
C SER A 74 -16.39 -9.10 -8.21
N ILE A 75 -16.53 -7.79 -8.35
CA ILE A 75 -16.27 -6.79 -7.29
C ILE A 75 -17.51 -5.90 -7.21
N GLU A 76 -18.17 -5.88 -6.06
CA GLU A 76 -19.34 -5.02 -5.85
C GLU A 76 -18.92 -3.54 -5.90
N GLY A 77 -19.59 -2.75 -6.73
CA GLY A 77 -19.28 -1.33 -6.92
C GLY A 77 -18.19 -1.04 -7.95
N ALA A 78 -17.47 -2.04 -8.47
CA ALA A 78 -16.52 -1.83 -9.56
C ALA A 78 -17.24 -1.50 -10.88
N THR A 79 -16.70 -0.54 -11.61
CA THR A 79 -17.23 -0.13 -12.92
C THR A 79 -16.39 -0.73 -14.04
N HIS A 80 -16.93 -1.74 -14.73
CA HIS A 80 -16.28 -2.36 -15.89
C HIS A 80 -16.50 -1.58 -17.20
N LEU A 81 -16.30 -0.27 -17.16
CA LEU A 81 -16.52 0.61 -18.32
C LEU A 81 -15.27 0.71 -19.22
N VAL A 82 -14.14 0.19 -18.75
CA VAL A 82 -12.84 0.32 -19.42
C VAL A 82 -12.34 -1.05 -19.86
N ALA A 83 -11.82 -1.10 -21.08
CA ALA A 83 -11.14 -2.27 -21.61
C ALA A 83 -9.81 -2.50 -20.86
N LEU A 84 -9.64 -3.66 -20.22
CA LEU A 84 -8.43 -3.96 -19.44
C LEU A 84 -7.38 -4.69 -20.30
N PRO A 85 -6.08 -4.34 -20.20
CA PRO A 85 -5.01 -5.13 -20.80
C PRO A 85 -4.85 -6.47 -20.09
N SER A 86 -4.49 -7.54 -20.81
CA SER A 86 -4.15 -8.82 -20.19
C SER A 86 -2.95 -8.71 -19.23
N PRO A 87 -2.82 -9.60 -18.23
CA PRO A 87 -1.63 -9.67 -17.39
C PRO A 87 -0.33 -9.82 -18.19
N ALA A 88 -0.33 -10.54 -19.31
CA ALA A 88 0.80 -10.65 -20.21
C ALA A 88 1.19 -9.28 -20.81
N HIS A 89 0.20 -8.48 -21.24
CA HIS A 89 0.44 -7.12 -21.72
C HIS A 89 1.01 -6.23 -20.61
N VAL A 90 0.43 -6.26 -19.41
CA VAL A 90 0.89 -5.49 -18.25
C VAL A 90 2.37 -5.78 -17.96
N ARG A 91 2.75 -7.06 -17.89
CA ARG A 91 4.16 -7.44 -17.64
C ARG A 91 5.11 -6.99 -18.75
N ALA A 92 4.67 -7.05 -20.00
CA ALA A 92 5.51 -6.74 -21.16
C ALA A 92 5.65 -5.23 -21.44
N ARG A 93 4.66 -4.41 -21.07
CA ARG A 93 4.56 -3.01 -21.47
C ARG A 93 4.41 -2.02 -20.31
N GLY A 94 3.99 -2.48 -19.14
CA GLY A 94 3.85 -1.63 -17.96
C GLY A 94 5.22 -1.18 -17.42
N THR A 95 5.25 0.03 -16.87
CA THR A 95 6.42 0.54 -16.15
C THR A 95 6.31 0.12 -14.68
N ILE A 96 7.28 -0.64 -14.16
CA ILE A 96 7.28 -1.00 -12.74
C ILE A 96 7.55 0.25 -11.91
N ILE A 97 6.62 0.59 -11.02
CA ILE A 97 6.70 1.75 -10.11
C ILE A 97 6.83 1.34 -8.64
N GLY A 98 6.75 0.05 -8.34
CA GLY A 98 6.92 -0.49 -6.99
C GLY A 98 6.71 -2.00 -6.95
N GLY A 99 6.90 -2.57 -5.76
CA GLY A 99 6.72 -4.00 -5.52
C GLY A 99 7.78 -4.59 -4.61
N CYS A 100 7.56 -5.84 -4.20
CA CYS A 100 8.51 -6.65 -3.47
C CYS A 100 8.39 -8.10 -3.94
N ASP A 101 9.53 -8.78 -4.13
CA ASP A 101 9.60 -10.16 -4.60
C ASP A 101 8.79 -10.38 -5.89
N SER A 102 7.72 -11.18 -5.82
CA SER A 102 6.83 -11.53 -6.93
C SER A 102 5.59 -10.64 -7.04
N ASP A 103 5.36 -9.73 -6.08
CA ASP A 103 4.24 -8.79 -6.09
C ASP A 103 4.73 -7.44 -6.61
N LEU A 104 4.26 -7.06 -7.79
CA LEU A 104 4.71 -5.87 -8.50
C LEU A 104 3.56 -4.90 -8.74
N VAL A 105 3.92 -3.63 -8.90
CA VAL A 105 3.02 -2.53 -9.20
C VAL A 105 3.49 -1.87 -10.49
N TRP A 106 2.61 -1.81 -11.48
CA TRP A 106 2.89 -1.22 -12.79
C TRP A 106 2.04 0.03 -13.00
N ALA A 107 2.65 1.07 -13.57
CA ALA A 107 1.96 2.11 -14.29
C ALA A 107 1.73 1.65 -15.74
N VAL A 108 0.49 1.73 -16.20
CA VAL A 108 0.09 1.27 -17.54
C VAL A 108 -0.79 2.32 -18.19
N ASP A 109 -0.47 2.72 -19.42
CA ASP A 109 -1.34 3.55 -20.24
C ASP A 109 -1.96 2.66 -21.33
N TYR A 110 -3.27 2.41 -21.24
CA TYR A 110 -3.97 1.47 -22.10
C TYR A 110 -5.25 2.08 -22.68
N ARG A 111 -5.30 2.18 -24.02
CA ARG A 111 -6.44 2.74 -24.77
C ARG A 111 -6.91 4.11 -24.23
N GLY A 112 -5.97 4.97 -23.87
CA GLY A 112 -6.24 6.31 -23.35
C GLY A 112 -6.55 6.38 -21.85
N ASN A 113 -6.50 5.26 -21.13
CA ASN A 113 -6.71 5.21 -19.68
C ASN A 113 -5.39 4.99 -18.97
N ALA A 114 -5.11 5.84 -17.99
CA ALA A 114 -3.96 5.73 -17.11
C ALA A 114 -4.33 4.84 -15.92
N MET A 115 -3.60 3.74 -15.76
CA MET A 115 -3.88 2.70 -14.79
C MET A 115 -2.70 2.43 -13.86
N VAL A 116 -3.01 2.04 -12.64
CA VAL A 116 -2.09 1.32 -11.77
C VAL A 116 -2.55 -0.13 -11.70
N VAL A 117 -1.67 -1.06 -12.05
CA VAL A 117 -1.96 -2.49 -11.96
C VAL A 117 -1.09 -3.08 -10.86
N LYS A 118 -1.71 -3.75 -9.89
CA LYS A 118 -1.00 -4.53 -8.87
C LYS A 118 -1.14 -6.00 -9.20
N GLY A 119 -0.05 -6.75 -9.24
CA GLY A 119 -0.08 -8.15 -9.68
C GLY A 119 0.95 -9.04 -9.02
N GLY A 120 0.52 -10.22 -8.59
CA GLY A 120 1.39 -11.22 -7.99
C GLY A 120 0.66 -12.21 -7.10
N PRO A 121 1.37 -13.23 -6.58
CA PRO A 121 0.79 -14.30 -5.77
C PRO A 121 0.44 -13.88 -4.33
N GLY A 122 0.90 -12.73 -3.84
CA GLY A 122 0.50 -12.18 -2.55
C GLY A 122 -0.59 -11.12 -2.65
N ILE A 123 -0.96 -10.69 -3.86
CA ILE A 123 -2.04 -9.73 -4.11
C ILE A 123 -3.40 -10.40 -3.90
N THR A 124 -4.24 -9.79 -3.09
CA THR A 124 -5.60 -10.28 -2.77
C THR A 124 -6.65 -9.30 -3.28
N ARG A 125 -7.79 -9.82 -3.75
CA ARG A 125 -8.94 -9.01 -4.20
C ARG A 125 -9.44 -8.03 -3.11
N SER A 126 -9.21 -8.34 -1.83
CA SER A 126 -9.66 -7.52 -0.70
C SER A 126 -9.28 -6.04 -0.80
N GLU A 127 -8.13 -5.70 -1.40
CA GLU A 127 -7.78 -4.29 -1.64
C GLU A 127 -8.78 -3.60 -2.57
N ALA A 128 -9.13 -4.25 -3.68
CA ALA A 128 -10.09 -3.72 -4.64
C ALA A 128 -11.53 -3.74 -4.09
N ASP A 129 -11.89 -4.78 -3.33
CA ASP A 129 -13.19 -4.86 -2.65
C ASP A 129 -13.35 -3.68 -1.66
N MET A 130 -12.32 -3.38 -0.86
CA MET A 130 -12.34 -2.25 0.08
C MET A 130 -12.44 -0.90 -0.63
N ALA A 131 -11.62 -0.67 -1.67
CA ALA A 131 -11.66 0.58 -2.42
C ALA A 131 -13.05 0.82 -3.04
N ALA A 132 -13.62 -0.19 -3.71
CA ALA A 132 -14.96 -0.08 -4.30
C ALA A 132 -16.08 0.10 -3.25
N TYR A 133 -15.95 -0.55 -2.09
CA TYR A 133 -16.89 -0.39 -0.99
C TYR A 133 -16.91 1.03 -0.43
N VAL A 134 -15.74 1.64 -0.25
CA VAL A 134 -15.59 3.01 0.25
C VAL A 134 -16.09 4.03 -0.79
N ASP A 135 -15.70 3.87 -2.06
CA ASP A 135 -16.12 4.75 -3.17
C ASP A 135 -17.65 4.79 -3.33
N SER A 136 -18.30 3.64 -3.20
CA SER A 136 -19.76 3.54 -3.36
C SER A 136 -20.57 4.11 -2.19
N ARG A 137 -19.94 4.45 -1.06
CA ARG A 137 -20.64 4.82 0.19
C ARG A 137 -20.19 6.15 0.80
N THR A 138 -19.10 6.73 0.31
CA THR A 138 -18.49 7.94 0.87
C THR A 138 -17.96 8.85 -0.23
N ALA A 139 -17.61 10.08 0.14
CA ALA A 139 -16.83 11.00 -0.67
C ALA A 139 -15.31 10.86 -0.47
N VAL A 140 -14.86 9.82 0.25
CA VAL A 140 -13.44 9.57 0.45
C VAL A 140 -12.79 9.29 -0.90
N PRO A 141 -11.79 10.09 -1.32
CA PRO A 141 -11.18 9.91 -2.63
C PRO A 141 -10.34 8.63 -2.60
N VAL A 142 -10.75 7.62 -3.35
CA VAL A 142 -10.06 6.34 -3.51
C VAL A 142 -9.89 6.03 -5.00
N PRO A 143 -8.93 5.17 -5.40
CA PRO A 143 -8.80 4.81 -6.80
C PRO A 143 -10.04 4.08 -7.30
N GLN A 144 -10.58 4.52 -8.44
CA GLN A 144 -11.63 3.76 -9.10
C GLN A 144 -11.12 2.35 -9.46
N VAL A 145 -11.93 1.34 -9.17
CA VAL A 145 -11.61 -0.06 -9.47
C VAL A 145 -12.14 -0.40 -10.85
N TYR A 146 -11.24 -0.66 -11.80
CA TYR A 146 -11.62 -1.08 -13.16
C TYR A 146 -11.87 -2.59 -13.26
N GLY A 147 -11.22 -3.39 -12.41
CA GLY A 147 -11.50 -4.81 -12.27
C GLY A 147 -10.37 -5.60 -11.62
N ALA A 148 -10.59 -6.91 -11.50
CA ALA A 148 -9.58 -7.85 -11.05
C ALA A 148 -9.62 -9.13 -11.89
N VAL A 149 -8.46 -9.76 -12.07
CA VAL A 149 -8.28 -10.97 -12.87
C VAL A 149 -7.41 -11.96 -12.09
N GLN A 150 -7.77 -13.23 -12.16
CA GLN A 150 -6.93 -14.32 -11.68
C GLN A 150 -6.17 -14.94 -12.85
N GLU A 151 -4.85 -15.01 -12.76
CA GLU A 151 -4.01 -15.76 -13.72
C GLU A 151 -3.14 -16.75 -12.94
N SER A 152 -3.48 -18.04 -13.04
CA SER A 152 -2.82 -19.09 -12.26
C SER A 152 -2.85 -18.78 -10.75
N ASP A 153 -1.70 -18.67 -10.07
CA ASP A 153 -1.59 -18.36 -8.64
C ASP A 153 -1.53 -16.86 -8.32
N SER A 154 -1.56 -16.00 -9.34
CA SER A 154 -1.42 -14.55 -9.21
C SER A 154 -2.74 -13.82 -9.44
N THR A 155 -3.00 -12.81 -8.60
CA THR A 155 -4.12 -11.88 -8.78
C THR A 155 -3.60 -10.61 -9.41
N PHE A 156 -4.34 -10.04 -10.37
CA PHE A 156 -4.09 -8.72 -10.96
C PHE A 156 -5.26 -7.79 -10.65
N LEU A 157 -4.99 -6.66 -10.02
CA LEU A 157 -5.96 -5.62 -9.70
C LEU A 157 -5.69 -4.39 -10.55
N TYR A 158 -6.72 -3.85 -11.19
CA TYR A 158 -6.63 -2.72 -12.10
C TYR A 158 -7.33 -1.51 -11.47
N PHE A 159 -6.56 -0.47 -11.18
CA PHE A 159 -7.03 0.76 -10.56
C PHE A 159 -6.81 1.96 -11.48
N GLU A 160 -7.59 3.01 -11.26
CA GLU A 160 -7.27 4.35 -11.73
C GLU A 160 -5.88 4.79 -11.26
N ARG A 161 -5.09 5.38 -12.15
CA ARG A 161 -3.89 6.12 -11.77
C ARG A 161 -4.27 7.56 -11.40
N ILE A 162 -4.60 7.76 -10.13
CA ILE A 162 -4.91 9.10 -9.59
C ILE A 162 -3.75 10.06 -9.87
N VAL A 163 -4.07 11.24 -10.42
CA VAL A 163 -3.11 12.31 -10.65
C VAL A 163 -2.84 13.05 -9.34
N GLY A 164 -1.70 12.75 -8.73
CA GLY A 164 -1.23 13.38 -7.50
C GLY A 164 0.15 12.87 -7.12
N GLU A 165 0.72 13.41 -6.06
CA GLU A 165 1.97 12.93 -5.49
C GLU A 165 1.79 12.48 -4.04
N PRO A 166 2.54 11.49 -3.55
CA PRO A 166 2.51 11.11 -2.15
C PRO A 166 2.87 12.27 -1.21
N LEU A 167 2.18 12.38 -0.07
CA LEU A 167 2.35 13.47 0.89
C LEU A 167 3.76 13.52 1.49
N ASP A 168 4.44 12.37 1.65
CA ASP A 168 5.84 12.36 2.10
C ASP A 168 6.79 13.00 1.08
N GLN A 169 6.51 12.88 -0.22
CA GLN A 169 7.28 13.53 -1.29
C GLN A 169 6.94 15.01 -1.43
N ALA A 170 5.68 15.38 -1.26
CA ALA A 170 5.23 16.78 -1.25
C ALA A 170 5.77 17.53 -0.02
N TRP A 171 6.02 16.80 1.07
CA TRP A 171 6.34 17.35 2.39
C TRP A 171 7.36 18.49 2.41
N PRO A 172 8.54 18.37 1.74
CA PRO A 172 9.56 19.41 1.81
C PRO A 172 9.16 20.73 1.14
N ARG A 173 8.07 20.72 0.35
CA ARG A 173 7.61 21.86 -0.46
C ARG A 173 6.35 22.54 0.08
N ILE A 174 5.66 21.92 1.04
CA ILE A 174 4.45 22.48 1.64
C ILE A 174 4.79 23.29 2.90
N ALA A 175 4.17 24.45 3.04
CA ALA A 175 4.26 25.30 4.22
C ALA A 175 3.34 24.78 5.33
N ARG A 176 3.52 25.32 6.54
CA ARG A 176 2.69 24.99 7.71
C ARG A 176 1.18 25.13 7.46
N ALA A 177 0.76 26.10 6.63
CA ALA A 177 -0.64 26.29 6.28
C ALA A 177 -1.18 25.15 5.39
N GLY A 178 -0.41 24.72 4.38
CA GLY A 178 -0.78 23.59 3.54
C GLY A 178 -0.86 22.30 4.35
N TYR A 179 0.04 22.17 5.32
CA TYR A 179 0.00 21.05 6.26
C TYR A 179 -1.26 21.03 7.15
N ALA A 180 -1.65 22.18 7.68
CA ALA A 180 -2.89 22.30 8.45
C ALA A 180 -4.11 21.95 7.59
N SER A 181 -4.15 22.42 6.34
CA SER A 181 -5.21 22.11 5.39
C SER A 181 -5.32 20.61 5.08
N VAL A 182 -4.20 19.89 4.93
CA VAL A 182 -4.19 18.43 4.78
C VAL A 182 -4.74 17.74 6.03
N CYS A 183 -4.39 18.22 7.21
CA CYS A 183 -4.87 17.66 8.47
C CYS A 183 -6.37 17.85 8.65
N GLU A 184 -6.91 19.01 8.28
CA GLU A 184 -8.35 19.31 8.31
C GLU A 184 -9.11 18.40 7.33
N GLN A 185 -8.65 18.31 6.08
CA GLN A 185 -9.26 17.40 5.09
C GLN A 185 -9.21 15.95 5.57
N LEU A 186 -8.06 15.48 6.05
CA LEU A 186 -7.95 14.08 6.49
C LEU A 186 -8.84 13.78 7.70
N ARG A 187 -9.08 14.75 8.60
CA ARG A 187 -10.04 14.58 9.69
C ARG A 187 -11.43 14.27 9.12
N GLU A 188 -11.90 15.12 8.21
CA GLU A 188 -13.23 14.97 7.60
C GLU A 188 -13.35 13.61 6.87
N LEU A 189 -12.31 13.22 6.12
CA LEU A 189 -12.27 11.94 5.42
C LEU A 189 -12.28 10.74 6.39
N LEU A 190 -11.58 10.83 7.52
CA LEU A 190 -11.58 9.77 8.52
C LEU A 190 -12.91 9.69 9.26
N ASP A 191 -13.52 10.82 9.60
CA ASP A 191 -14.84 10.86 10.23
C ASP A 191 -15.89 10.21 9.31
N GLU A 192 -15.82 10.49 8.01
CA GLU A 192 -16.69 9.86 7.02
C GLU A 192 -16.41 8.36 6.85
N LEU A 193 -15.13 7.96 6.73
CA LEU A 193 -14.74 6.55 6.64
C LEU A 193 -15.20 5.74 7.87
N HIS A 194 -14.96 6.28 9.07
CA HIS A 194 -15.29 5.63 10.33
C HIS A 194 -16.79 5.65 10.64
N SER A 195 -17.59 6.42 9.89
CA SER A 195 -19.06 6.33 9.95
C SER A 195 -19.62 5.05 9.32
N LEU A 196 -18.81 4.33 8.52
CA LEU A 196 -19.18 3.04 7.95
C LEU A 196 -19.03 1.93 8.99
N GLU A 197 -20.07 1.69 9.77
CA GLU A 197 -20.13 0.60 10.74
C GLU A 197 -20.28 -0.77 10.05
N ALA A 198 -19.60 -1.78 10.60
CA ALA A 198 -19.72 -3.15 10.14
C ALA A 198 -21.14 -3.69 10.40
N PRO A 199 -21.75 -4.40 9.43
CA PRO A 199 -23.01 -5.11 9.68
C PRO A 199 -22.91 -6.06 10.88
N PRO A 200 -23.99 -6.28 11.65
CA PRO A 200 -23.98 -7.20 12.79
C PRO A 200 -23.50 -8.60 12.40
N GLY A 201 -22.54 -9.14 13.17
CA GLY A 201 -21.96 -10.47 12.93
C GLY A 201 -20.81 -10.49 11.93
N THR A 202 -20.42 -9.34 11.36
CA THR A 202 -19.21 -9.22 10.54
C THR A 202 -17.98 -9.62 11.33
N ILE A 203 -17.16 -10.48 10.75
CA ILE A 203 -15.85 -10.85 11.31
C ILE A 203 -14.86 -9.71 11.02
N ALA A 204 -14.07 -9.33 12.02
CA ALA A 204 -13.04 -8.31 11.88
C ALA A 204 -11.98 -8.74 10.85
N GLY A 205 -11.64 -7.85 9.93
CA GLY A 205 -10.83 -8.18 8.76
C GLY A 205 -11.31 -7.47 7.51
N SER A 206 -10.79 -7.92 6.36
CA SER A 206 -11.33 -7.56 5.03
C SER A 206 -12.85 -7.81 4.94
N LEU A 207 -13.52 -7.22 3.94
CA LEU A 207 -14.99 -7.34 3.79
C LEU A 207 -15.51 -8.78 3.73
N ASP A 208 -14.71 -9.70 3.20
CA ASP A 208 -15.02 -11.13 3.12
C ASP A 208 -14.52 -11.93 4.33
N GLY A 209 -13.93 -11.28 5.33
CA GLY A 209 -13.34 -11.88 6.53
C GLY A 209 -12.12 -12.76 6.25
N SER A 210 -11.59 -12.75 5.02
CA SER A 210 -10.53 -13.68 4.59
C SER A 210 -9.15 -13.34 5.16
N ASN A 211 -8.92 -12.07 5.52
CA ASN A 211 -7.63 -11.64 6.05
C ASN A 211 -7.73 -10.50 7.08
N THR A 212 -6.67 -10.39 7.88
CA THR A 212 -6.52 -9.41 8.95
C THR A 212 -5.19 -8.66 8.83
N PHE A 213 -4.83 -8.17 7.63
CA PHE A 213 -3.51 -7.57 7.39
C PHE A 213 -3.23 -6.30 8.20
N ALA A 214 -4.27 -5.62 8.71
CA ALA A 214 -4.06 -4.54 9.67
C ALA A 214 -3.30 -5.00 10.95
N PHE A 215 -3.37 -6.29 11.28
CA PHE A 215 -2.65 -6.90 12.40
C PHE A 215 -1.51 -7.84 11.96
N THR A 216 -1.59 -8.43 10.76
CA THR A 216 -0.63 -9.44 10.24
C THR A 216 0.19 -8.94 9.06
N PHE A 217 1.44 -9.38 8.96
CA PHE A 217 2.15 -9.28 7.69
C PHE A 217 1.60 -10.30 6.70
N ARG A 218 1.70 -9.99 5.40
CA ARG A 218 1.42 -10.93 4.30
C ARG A 218 2.13 -12.26 4.57
N GLN A 219 1.34 -13.31 4.77
CA GLN A 219 1.81 -14.69 4.57
C GLN A 219 1.39 -15.11 3.15
N ARG A 220 2.13 -16.01 2.49
CA ARG A 220 1.73 -16.54 1.17
C ARG A 220 0.30 -17.10 1.25
N ASN A 221 -0.41 -17.19 0.12
CA ASN A 221 -1.80 -17.66 -0.03
C ASN A 221 -2.18 -19.02 0.64
N LYS A 222 -1.25 -19.72 1.29
CA LYS A 222 -1.42 -21.09 1.80
C LYS A 222 -1.80 -21.18 3.29
N GLU A 223 -1.70 -20.12 4.08
CA GLU A 223 -2.08 -20.15 5.51
C GLU A 223 -3.27 -19.22 5.81
N PRO A 224 -4.17 -19.56 6.77
CA PRO A 224 -5.27 -18.70 7.17
C PRO A 224 -4.75 -17.34 7.65
N ARG A 225 -5.26 -16.26 7.04
CA ARG A 225 -4.86 -14.88 7.34
C ARG A 225 -5.74 -14.22 8.41
N ALA A 226 -6.58 -15.00 9.10
CA ALA A 226 -7.57 -14.53 10.08
C ALA A 226 -7.34 -15.16 11.47
N PHE A 227 -7.56 -14.39 12.53
CA PHE A 227 -7.35 -14.80 13.94
C PHE A 227 -8.52 -15.58 14.56
N GLY A 228 -9.51 -15.94 13.76
CA GLY A 228 -10.78 -16.53 14.17
C GLY A 228 -11.96 -15.58 13.94
N ASN A 229 -13.14 -15.99 14.40
CA ASN A 229 -14.40 -15.28 14.16
C ASN A 229 -14.62 -14.20 15.22
N LEU A 230 -13.73 -13.20 15.27
CA LEU A 230 -13.86 -12.06 16.18
C LEU A 230 -14.81 -11.04 15.54
N THR A 231 -15.96 -10.78 16.16
CA THR A 231 -17.06 -9.97 15.59
C THR A 231 -17.30 -8.67 16.35
N SER A 232 -16.51 -8.39 17.38
CA SER A 232 -16.63 -7.16 18.18
C SER A 232 -15.30 -6.68 18.74
N THR A 233 -15.21 -5.40 19.08
CA THR A 233 -14.05 -4.82 19.76
C THR A 233 -13.76 -5.53 21.08
N ALA A 234 -14.78 -5.89 21.84
CA ALA A 234 -14.64 -6.65 23.07
C ALA A 234 -13.96 -8.02 22.86
N GLU A 235 -14.33 -8.75 21.80
CA GLU A 235 -13.72 -10.04 21.47
C GLU A 235 -12.26 -9.88 21.03
N ILE A 236 -11.95 -8.85 20.24
CA ILE A 236 -10.57 -8.53 19.83
C ILE A 236 -9.70 -8.18 21.03
N VAL A 237 -10.19 -7.35 21.95
CA VAL A 237 -9.48 -6.99 23.18
C VAL A 237 -9.29 -8.22 24.08
N ASN A 238 -10.28 -9.12 24.17
CA ASN A 238 -10.14 -10.37 24.91
C ASN A 238 -9.10 -11.30 24.29
N HIS A 239 -9.09 -11.43 22.96
CA HIS A 239 -8.09 -12.20 22.24
C HIS A 239 -6.69 -11.65 22.54
N ALA A 240 -6.51 -10.34 22.37
CA ALA A 240 -5.26 -9.66 22.67
C ALA A 240 -4.82 -9.84 24.13
N ARG A 241 -5.75 -9.79 25.09
CA ARG A 241 -5.46 -10.02 26.51
C ARG A 241 -4.85 -11.39 26.76
N GLN A 242 -5.47 -12.44 26.20
CA GLN A 242 -5.01 -13.81 26.38
C GLN A 242 -3.59 -14.00 25.85
N ARG A 243 -3.32 -13.48 24.64
CA ARG A 243 -2.00 -13.53 24.01
C ARG A 243 -0.97 -12.69 24.74
N TYR A 244 -1.37 -11.50 25.20
CA TYR A 244 -0.52 -10.61 25.97
C TYR A 244 -0.04 -11.27 27.27
N LEU A 245 -0.96 -11.85 28.04
CA LEU A 245 -0.64 -12.48 29.33
C LEU A 245 0.12 -13.81 29.19
N ALA A 246 0.08 -14.45 28.03
CA ALA A 246 0.88 -15.64 27.75
C ALA A 246 2.38 -15.32 27.53
N MET A 247 2.75 -14.05 27.31
CA MET A 247 4.14 -13.64 27.11
C MET A 247 4.90 -13.44 28.44
N PRO A 248 6.16 -13.89 28.54
CA PRO A 248 6.99 -13.64 29.71
C PRO A 248 7.15 -12.15 30.03
N GLY A 249 6.98 -11.78 31.30
CA GLY A 249 7.18 -10.41 31.79
C GLY A 249 5.97 -9.47 31.64
N ASN A 250 4.86 -9.94 31.07
CA ASN A 250 3.60 -9.21 31.02
C ASN A 250 2.75 -9.46 32.26
N THR A 251 2.00 -8.44 32.70
CA THR A 251 1.20 -8.49 33.93
C THR A 251 -0.23 -8.01 33.70
N VAL A 252 -1.14 -8.42 34.57
CA VAL A 252 -2.55 -7.98 34.53
C VAL A 252 -2.67 -6.47 34.70
N ASP A 253 -1.88 -5.86 35.58
CA ASP A 253 -1.91 -4.40 35.81
C ASP A 253 -1.45 -3.61 34.58
N ARG A 254 -0.39 -4.09 33.89
CA ARG A 254 0.06 -3.47 32.64
C ARG A 254 -1.01 -3.60 31.56
N TRP A 255 -1.67 -4.75 31.48
CA TRP A 255 -2.79 -4.95 30.57
C TRP A 255 -3.95 -3.99 30.87
N ALA A 256 -4.35 -3.85 32.14
CA ALA A 256 -5.43 -2.94 32.54
C ALA A 256 -5.15 -1.48 32.15
N ALA A 257 -3.88 -1.05 32.19
CA ALA A 257 -3.46 0.28 31.73
C ALA A 257 -3.53 0.45 30.20
N LEU A 258 -3.37 -0.63 29.42
CA LEU A 258 -3.56 -0.63 27.97
C LEU A 258 -5.06 -0.63 27.62
N GLU A 259 -5.82 -1.51 28.28
CA GLU A 259 -7.25 -1.69 28.07
C GLU A 259 -8.05 -0.42 28.41
N SER A 260 -7.61 0.38 29.38
CA SER A 260 -8.25 1.67 29.70
C SER A 260 -8.18 2.71 28.58
N ARG A 261 -7.37 2.47 27.54
CA ARG A 261 -7.25 3.34 26.35
C ARG A 261 -8.22 2.98 25.23
N VAL A 262 -8.97 1.89 25.37
CA VAL A 262 -9.89 1.40 24.33
C VAL A 262 -11.32 1.32 24.85
N ASP A 263 -12.27 1.76 24.03
CA ASP A 263 -13.68 1.51 24.27
C ASP A 263 -14.05 0.13 23.72
N ARG A 264 -14.37 -0.80 24.61
CA ARG A 264 -14.76 -2.17 24.25
C ARG A 264 -16.14 -2.25 23.60
N SER A 265 -16.97 -1.23 23.81
CA SER A 265 -18.34 -1.15 23.28
C SER A 265 -18.39 -0.51 21.89
N ALA A 266 -17.31 0.13 21.46
CA ALA A 266 -17.22 0.74 20.13
C ALA A 266 -17.43 -0.32 19.02
N PRO A 267 -18.18 0.03 17.96
CA PRO A 267 -18.41 -0.88 16.84
C PRO A 267 -17.11 -1.13 16.07
N LEU A 268 -17.13 -2.17 15.23
CA LEU A 268 -16.14 -2.28 14.16
C LEU A 268 -16.56 -1.30 13.05
N VAL A 269 -15.61 -0.53 12.55
CA VAL A 269 -15.81 0.48 11.50
C VAL A 269 -14.85 0.21 10.36
N ALA A 270 -15.16 0.71 9.15
CA ALA A 270 -14.21 0.68 8.07
C ALA A 270 -12.96 1.48 8.45
N VAL A 271 -11.78 0.89 8.31
CA VAL A 271 -10.50 1.56 8.51
C VAL A 271 -9.59 1.29 7.32
N HIS A 272 -8.64 2.18 7.06
CA HIS A 272 -7.64 1.99 6.02
C HIS A 272 -6.55 0.99 6.46
N GLY A 273 -6.15 1.01 7.73
CA GLY A 273 -5.27 -0.01 8.33
C GLY A 273 -3.78 0.08 7.98
N ASP A 274 -3.41 0.78 6.90
CA ASP A 274 -2.03 1.27 6.65
C ASP A 274 -1.96 2.77 6.32
N LEU A 275 -2.67 3.62 7.07
CA LEU A 275 -2.67 5.05 6.77
C LEU A 275 -1.35 5.73 7.18
N HIS A 276 -0.66 6.31 6.19
CA HIS A 276 0.56 7.10 6.37
C HIS A 276 0.79 8.04 5.17
N PRO A 277 1.72 9.01 5.24
CA PRO A 277 1.90 10.01 4.18
C PRO A 277 2.15 9.44 2.77
N GLY A 278 2.81 8.28 2.65
CA GLY A 278 3.06 7.65 1.35
C GLY A 278 1.80 7.08 0.68
N ASN A 279 0.74 6.87 1.46
CA ASN A 279 -0.56 6.39 1.01
C ASN A 279 -1.61 7.53 0.92
N ILE A 280 -1.19 8.78 1.14
CA ILE A 280 -2.03 9.98 0.98
C ILE A 280 -1.51 10.73 -0.25
N LEU A 281 -2.27 10.69 -1.35
CA LEU A 281 -1.96 11.46 -2.55
C LEU A 281 -2.51 12.88 -2.42
N VAL A 282 -1.68 13.85 -2.77
CA VAL A 282 -2.02 15.26 -2.74
C VAL A 282 -1.77 15.94 -4.08
N SER A 283 -2.57 16.98 -4.34
CA SER A 283 -2.30 17.99 -5.36
C SER A 283 -1.84 19.27 -4.67
N VAL A 284 -0.63 19.73 -5.01
CA VAL A 284 -0.05 20.97 -4.47
C VAL A 284 -0.26 22.08 -5.49
N HIS A 285 -1.24 22.95 -5.25
CA HIS A 285 -1.45 24.14 -6.09
C HIS A 285 -0.44 25.25 -5.74
N ASP A 286 -0.24 25.48 -4.45
CA ASP A 286 0.85 26.26 -3.88
C ASP A 286 1.25 25.70 -2.50
N ALA A 287 2.29 26.26 -1.88
CA ALA A 287 2.79 25.76 -0.59
C ALA A 287 1.76 25.84 0.57
N ARG A 288 0.68 26.62 0.43
CA ARG A 288 -0.37 26.83 1.44
C ARG A 288 -1.68 26.13 1.09
N VAL A 289 -1.94 25.82 -0.18
CA VAL A 289 -3.15 25.16 -0.67
C VAL A 289 -2.81 23.78 -1.22
N VAL A 290 -3.06 22.76 -0.39
CA VAL A 290 -2.77 21.36 -0.68
C VAL A 290 -4.06 20.57 -0.55
N ARG A 291 -4.46 19.85 -1.59
CA ARG A 291 -5.70 19.06 -1.61
C ARG A 291 -5.38 17.58 -1.55
N ILE A 292 -6.06 16.81 -0.69
CA ILE A 292 -6.03 15.35 -0.75
C ILE A 292 -6.84 14.91 -1.97
N VAL A 293 -6.20 14.15 -2.87
CA VAL A 293 -6.81 13.66 -4.12
C VAL A 293 -6.93 12.15 -4.14
N GLY A 294 -6.39 11.43 -3.16
CA GLY A 294 -6.55 9.98 -3.06
C GLY A 294 -5.98 9.40 -1.78
N LEU A 295 -6.68 8.43 -1.20
CA LEU A 295 -6.15 7.46 -0.25
C LEU A 295 -5.96 6.13 -0.98
N VAL A 296 -4.74 5.60 -0.96
CA VAL A 296 -4.33 4.42 -1.77
C VAL A 296 -3.72 3.34 -0.90
N ASP A 297 -3.60 2.13 -1.45
CA ASP A 297 -3.04 0.96 -0.73
C ASP A 297 -3.99 0.42 0.36
N TRP A 298 -5.22 0.08 -0.05
CA TRP A 298 -6.29 -0.45 0.79
C TRP A 298 -6.13 -1.92 1.17
N GLU A 299 -4.94 -2.50 0.99
CA GLU A 299 -4.70 -3.92 1.26
C GLU A 299 -4.96 -4.32 2.71
N ASN A 300 -4.72 -3.39 3.65
CA ASN A 300 -4.98 -3.57 5.08
C ASN A 300 -6.38 -3.12 5.49
N GLY A 301 -7.17 -2.63 4.54
CA GLY A 301 -8.51 -2.11 4.77
C GLY A 301 -9.47 -3.19 5.24
N GLY A 302 -10.42 -2.80 6.07
CA GLY A 302 -11.43 -3.72 6.57
C GLY A 302 -12.24 -3.16 7.72
N PHE A 303 -13.06 -4.02 8.32
CA PHE A 303 -13.80 -3.70 9.54
C PHE A 303 -12.97 -4.05 10.76
N TYR A 304 -12.60 -3.02 11.52
CA TYR A 304 -11.79 -3.17 12.73
C TYR A 304 -12.23 -2.11 13.76
N PRO A 305 -11.77 -2.21 15.02
CA PRO A 305 -11.92 -1.09 15.94
C PRO A 305 -11.16 0.15 15.41
N GLU A 306 -11.75 1.34 15.54
CA GLU A 306 -11.22 2.62 15.03
C GLU A 306 -9.74 2.86 15.40
N TRP A 307 -9.31 2.44 16.60
CA TRP A 307 -7.92 2.62 17.04
C TRP A 307 -6.87 1.88 16.19
N VAL A 308 -7.28 0.92 15.35
CA VAL A 308 -6.39 0.22 14.41
C VAL A 308 -5.80 1.18 13.37
N GLU A 309 -6.55 2.23 12.98
CA GLU A 309 -6.08 3.27 12.05
C GLU A 309 -4.77 3.94 12.52
N ARG A 310 -4.58 3.99 13.84
CA ARG A 310 -3.44 4.67 14.48
C ARG A 310 -2.15 3.88 14.34
N PHE A 311 -2.20 2.57 14.11
CA PHE A 311 -1.02 1.70 14.20
C PHE A 311 0.06 2.03 13.17
N ALA A 312 -0.33 2.21 11.91
CA ALA A 312 0.57 2.45 10.79
C ALA A 312 1.36 3.76 10.95
N ILE A 313 0.66 4.84 11.30
CA ILE A 313 1.27 6.15 11.52
C ILE A 313 2.12 6.16 12.80
N VAL A 314 1.68 5.51 13.88
CA VAL A 314 2.45 5.38 15.13
C VAL A 314 3.76 4.64 14.87
N ASN A 315 3.74 3.51 14.17
CA ASN A 315 4.96 2.76 13.87
C ASN A 315 5.96 3.58 13.08
N ARG A 316 5.49 4.35 12.09
CA ARG A 316 6.36 5.24 11.31
C ARG A 316 6.93 6.34 12.19
N VAL A 317 6.12 7.01 13.00
CA VAL A 317 6.59 8.09 13.90
C VAL A 317 7.60 7.59 14.94
N VAL A 318 7.29 6.48 15.61
CA VAL A 318 8.10 5.93 16.72
C VAL A 318 9.43 5.37 16.21
N ASN A 319 9.44 4.68 15.06
CA ASN A 319 10.64 4.02 14.54
C ASN A 319 11.56 4.94 13.72
N SER A 320 11.03 5.95 13.04
CA SER A 320 11.84 6.78 12.11
C SER A 320 12.34 8.11 12.70
N SER A 321 12.03 8.41 13.96
CA SER A 321 12.27 9.74 14.57
C SER A 321 11.64 10.90 13.78
N SER A 322 10.65 10.61 12.94
CA SER A 322 9.95 11.56 12.07
C SER A 322 8.99 12.45 12.85
N ARG A 323 9.56 13.37 13.64
CA ARG A 323 8.80 14.37 14.41
C ARG A 323 7.91 15.25 13.55
N HIS A 324 8.26 15.39 12.27
CA HIS A 324 7.44 16.12 11.31
C HIS A 324 6.06 15.48 11.11
N LEU A 325 5.90 14.17 11.31
CA LEU A 325 4.61 13.47 11.20
C LEU A 325 3.67 13.67 12.40
N TYR A 326 4.12 14.35 13.46
CA TYR A 326 3.34 14.49 14.69
C TYR A 326 1.98 15.16 14.50
N PRO A 327 1.81 16.18 13.65
CA PRO A 327 0.49 16.77 13.52
C PRO A 327 -0.45 15.94 12.61
N LEU A 328 0.05 15.01 11.80
CA LEU A 328 -0.75 13.98 11.11
C LEU A 328 -1.19 12.93 12.13
N LEU A 329 -0.29 12.56 13.04
CA LEU A 329 -0.61 11.71 14.17
C LEU A 329 -1.70 12.34 15.06
N ARG A 330 -1.70 13.67 15.27
CA ARG A 330 -2.81 14.40 15.92
C ARG A 330 -4.12 14.20 15.18
N THR A 331 -4.07 14.34 13.87
CA THR A 331 -5.23 14.10 13.01
C THR A 331 -5.72 12.66 13.13
N VAL A 332 -4.89 11.63 12.99
CA VAL A 332 -5.40 10.25 13.10
C VAL A 332 -5.97 9.92 14.48
N PHE A 333 -5.58 10.63 15.55
CA PHE A 333 -6.03 10.36 16.92
C PHE A 333 -7.36 11.03 17.34
N GLY A 334 -7.95 11.93 16.56
CA GLY A 334 -9.24 12.54 16.95
C GLY A 334 -9.18 13.69 17.98
N LEU A 335 -8.00 14.13 18.44
CA LEU A 335 -7.92 14.82 19.73
C LEU A 335 -7.92 16.36 19.69
N SER A 336 -8.76 16.92 20.59
CA SER A 336 -8.69 18.25 21.24
C SER A 336 -8.09 18.21 22.67
N GLU A 337 -7.75 17.04 23.21
CA GLU A 337 -7.08 16.81 24.52
C GLU A 337 -5.55 16.95 24.44
N PRO A 338 -4.79 17.13 25.55
CA PRO A 338 -3.35 17.41 25.49
C PRO A 338 -2.64 16.25 24.79
N PHE A 339 -2.21 16.55 23.56
CA PHE A 339 -1.62 15.56 22.68
C PHE A 339 -0.36 14.99 23.30
N PRO A 340 -0.14 13.67 23.21
CA PRO A 340 0.97 13.09 23.93
C PRO A 340 2.33 13.57 23.42
N ALA A 341 3.16 14.05 24.35
CA ALA A 341 4.41 14.73 24.03
C ALA A 341 5.54 13.76 23.68
N THR A 342 5.40 12.46 23.96
CA THR A 342 6.49 11.49 23.90
C THR A 342 6.12 10.20 23.16
N LYS A 343 7.14 9.46 22.70
CA LYS A 343 6.94 8.14 22.05
C LYS A 343 6.21 7.13 22.96
N ALA A 344 6.41 7.21 24.28
CA ALA A 344 5.85 6.27 25.25
C ALA A 344 4.32 6.29 25.27
N ASP A 345 3.73 7.44 24.95
CA ASP A 345 2.29 7.62 24.98
C ASP A 345 1.55 6.89 23.84
N TYR A 346 2.27 6.45 22.81
CA TYR A 346 1.72 5.71 21.67
C TYR A 346 2.03 4.21 21.74
N GLU A 347 2.82 3.79 22.72
CA GLU A 347 3.28 2.41 22.83
C GLU A 347 2.10 1.44 23.05
N TRP A 348 1.00 1.92 23.64
CA TRP A 348 -0.19 1.10 23.84
C TRP A 348 -0.78 0.57 22.54
N VAL A 349 -0.80 1.38 21.46
CA VAL A 349 -1.31 0.95 20.14
C VAL A 349 -0.43 -0.18 19.61
N ARG A 350 0.89 -0.03 19.73
CA ARG A 350 1.86 -1.03 19.24
C ARG A 350 1.76 -2.33 20.01
N VAL A 351 1.67 -2.25 21.33
CA VAL A 351 1.54 -3.43 22.20
C VAL A 351 0.21 -4.13 21.96
N LEU A 352 -0.89 -3.39 21.81
CA LEU A 352 -2.21 -3.96 21.56
C LEU A 352 -2.27 -4.66 20.19
N CYS A 353 -1.87 -3.99 19.11
CA CYS A 353 -1.81 -4.60 17.77
C CYS A 353 -0.88 -5.82 17.75
N LYS A 354 0.28 -5.74 18.43
CA LYS A 354 1.19 -6.89 18.56
C LYS A 354 0.55 -8.05 19.33
N ALA A 355 -0.21 -7.76 20.38
CA ALA A 355 -0.90 -8.77 21.16
C ALA A 355 -2.04 -9.45 20.38
N VAL A 356 -2.76 -8.72 19.52
CA VAL A 356 -3.73 -9.32 18.58
C VAL A 356 -3.01 -10.26 17.61
N ARG A 357 -1.82 -9.86 17.14
CA ARG A 357 -1.05 -10.58 16.13
C ARG A 357 -0.49 -11.93 16.58
N MET A 358 -0.04 -12.01 17.82
CA MET A 358 0.69 -13.16 18.35
C MET A 358 -0.25 -14.31 18.60
#